data_AF-A0AA37CI36-F1
#
_entry.id   AF-A0AA37CI36-F1
#
_cell.length_a   1.000
_cell.length_b   1.000
_cell.length_c   1.000
_cell.angle_alpha   90.00
_cell.angle_beta   90.00
_cell.angle_gamma   90.00
#
_symmetry.space_group_name_H-M   'P 1'
#
loop_
_entity.id
_entity.type
_entity.pdbx_description
1 polymer ?
#
loop_
_entity_poly.entity_id
_entity_poly.type
_entity_poly.pdbx_seq_one_letter_code
_entity_poly.pdbx_strand_id
1 'polypeptide(L)'
;MIGAWTMGEARQRKLQAAKESASTGPKPWPLSNPDIQRDLEAWFTRIGVDPTRPGIHDTPEFLHAEARYPDALNKVAHLVEARTYTEVELAQAERKILVAAEAVARRVAQDGRPGLCVVASGVLSRMLDELEVWNYTAKSNLTVTFPSEISRSPRYFYSVDSGDFAAAHAVVVAPPFVVIDVTVRQQSYETAAMGQYLPAIASTKDYKPYQVTADQLISPEFRENLQMRRLSPDAYLTQRKPEMLELMRHLPSRQVSLENGSLGYGIVAVTGYQERLSEMQGEFISIDGLTPQQIFEQDVLPRL
;
A
#
# COMPACT_ATOMS: atom_id res chain seq x y z
N MET A 1 0.98 -52.71 -20.85
CA MET A 1 1.32 -51.49 -21.60
C MET A 1 1.63 -50.40 -20.61
N ILE A 2 2.92 -50.18 -20.32
CA ILE A 2 3.40 -49.17 -19.36
C ILE A 2 3.92 -48.01 -20.20
N GLY A 3 3.29 -46.84 -20.05
CA GLY A 3 3.55 -45.64 -20.84
C GLY A 3 4.91 -45.03 -20.52
N ALA A 4 5.65 -44.69 -21.57
CA ALA A 4 6.91 -44.00 -21.51
C ALA A 4 6.73 -42.58 -20.95
N TRP A 5 7.34 -42.31 -19.80
CA TRP A 5 7.49 -40.96 -19.26
C TRP A 5 8.61 -40.25 -20.03
N THR A 6 8.26 -39.16 -20.70
CA THR A 6 9.14 -38.29 -21.47
C THR A 6 10.10 -37.54 -20.54
N MET A 7 11.36 -38.00 -20.47
CA MET A 7 12.50 -37.34 -19.80
C MET A 7 12.80 -35.90 -20.29
N GLY A 8 12.06 -35.37 -21.28
CA GLY A 8 12.23 -34.02 -21.82
C GLY A 8 11.52 -32.92 -21.04
N GLU A 9 10.33 -33.19 -20.48
CA GLU A 9 9.50 -32.14 -19.86
C GLU A 9 10.04 -31.67 -18.52
N ALA A 10 10.57 -32.58 -17.70
CA ALA A 10 11.19 -32.23 -16.42
C ALA A 10 12.47 -31.40 -16.60
N ARG A 11 13.23 -31.64 -17.68
CA ARG A 11 14.42 -30.86 -18.03
C ARG A 11 14.05 -29.49 -18.60
N GLN A 12 12.97 -29.41 -19.39
CA GLN A 12 12.43 -28.13 -19.85
C GLN A 12 11.87 -27.29 -18.70
N ARG A 13 11.12 -27.87 -17.75
CA ARG A 13 10.67 -27.15 -16.55
C ARG A 13 11.84 -26.65 -15.70
N LYS A 14 12.90 -27.44 -15.54
CA LYS A 14 14.13 -26.99 -14.85
C LYS A 14 14.86 -25.88 -15.61
N LEU A 15 14.89 -25.92 -16.95
CA LEU A 15 15.49 -24.87 -17.77
C LEU A 15 14.63 -23.59 -17.79
N GLN A 16 13.32 -23.70 -17.65
CA GLN A 16 12.38 -22.59 -17.59
C GLN A 16 12.41 -21.94 -16.20
N ALA A 17 12.43 -22.74 -15.13
CA ALA A 17 12.67 -22.27 -13.77
C ALA A 17 14.07 -21.64 -13.60
N ALA A 18 15.09 -22.19 -14.27
CA ALA A 18 16.43 -21.61 -14.29
C ALA A 18 16.54 -20.32 -15.11
N LYS A 19 15.69 -20.14 -16.15
CA LYS A 19 15.57 -18.89 -16.90
C LYS A 19 14.77 -17.83 -16.14
N GLU A 20 13.74 -18.23 -15.40
CA GLU A 20 12.98 -17.36 -14.49
C GLU A 20 13.82 -16.94 -13.29
N SER A 21 14.74 -17.80 -12.81
CA SER A 21 15.70 -17.45 -11.75
C SER A 21 16.94 -16.69 -12.24
N ALA A 22 17.12 -16.48 -13.55
CA ALA A 22 18.29 -15.82 -14.14
C ALA A 22 18.09 -14.32 -14.45
N SER A 23 16.94 -13.74 -14.12
CA SER A 23 16.72 -12.29 -14.14
C SER A 23 17.15 -11.69 -12.79
N THR A 24 18.44 -11.75 -12.47
CA THR A 24 19.00 -11.23 -11.21
C THR A 24 19.34 -9.73 -11.25
N GLY A 25 18.83 -8.99 -12.25
CA GLY A 25 18.82 -7.53 -12.24
C GLY A 25 17.52 -7.00 -11.61
N PRO A 26 17.54 -5.82 -10.96
CA PRO A 26 16.32 -5.17 -10.52
C PRO A 26 15.38 -5.00 -11.72
N LYS A 27 14.18 -5.59 -11.66
CA LYS A 27 13.17 -5.34 -12.70
C LYS A 27 12.82 -3.85 -12.65
N PRO A 28 12.59 -3.21 -13.82
CA PRO A 28 12.12 -1.83 -13.85
C PRO A 28 10.81 -1.70 -13.07
N TRP A 29 10.60 -0.54 -12.46
CA TRP A 29 9.36 -0.23 -11.73
C TRP A 29 8.14 -0.39 -12.67
N PRO A 30 7.20 -1.31 -12.37
CA PRO A 30 6.18 -1.73 -13.33
C PRO A 30 5.13 -0.65 -13.63
N LEU A 31 5.06 0.42 -12.85
CA LEU A 31 4.08 1.50 -13.01
C LEU A 31 4.68 2.76 -13.67
N SER A 32 5.99 2.77 -13.99
CA SER A 32 6.63 3.90 -14.65
C SER A 32 5.91 4.29 -15.94
N ASN A 33 5.61 5.57 -16.09
CA ASN A 33 5.00 6.17 -17.26
C ASN A 33 5.64 7.56 -17.51
N PRO A 34 6.60 7.67 -18.44
CA PRO A 34 7.33 8.92 -18.69
C PRO A 34 6.45 10.09 -19.15
N ASP A 35 5.34 9.81 -19.83
CA ASP A 35 4.43 10.87 -20.30
C ASP A 35 3.67 11.48 -19.11
N ILE A 36 3.10 10.63 -18.24
CA ILE A 36 2.45 11.06 -17.01
C ILE A 36 3.44 11.75 -16.07
N GLN A 37 4.65 11.20 -15.92
CA GLN A 37 5.71 11.82 -15.12
C GLN A 37 5.97 13.26 -15.57
N ARG A 38 6.21 13.47 -16.87
CA ARG A 38 6.48 14.80 -17.42
C ARG A 38 5.32 15.77 -17.22
N ASP A 39 4.08 15.30 -17.39
CA ASP A 39 2.88 16.13 -17.19
C ASP A 39 2.72 16.56 -15.72
N LEU A 40 2.99 15.65 -14.77
CA LEU A 40 2.96 15.93 -13.34
C LEU A 40 4.09 16.86 -12.92
N GLU A 41 5.32 16.63 -13.39
CA GLU A 41 6.47 17.50 -13.13
C GLU A 41 6.26 18.92 -13.66
N ALA A 42 5.68 19.06 -14.85
CA ALA A 42 5.32 20.35 -15.42
C ALA A 42 4.22 21.04 -14.60
N TRP A 43 3.24 20.28 -14.11
CA TRP A 43 2.19 20.79 -13.24
C TRP A 43 2.76 21.35 -11.93
N PHE A 44 3.62 20.58 -11.24
CA PHE A 44 4.28 21.00 -9.99
C PHE A 44 5.16 22.23 -10.22
N THR A 45 5.98 22.23 -11.27
CA THR A 45 6.85 23.36 -11.61
C THR A 45 6.03 24.64 -11.84
N ARG A 46 4.88 24.53 -12.53
CA ARG A 46 4.00 25.68 -12.81
C ARG A 46 3.39 26.29 -11.53
N ILE A 47 3.12 25.47 -10.50
CA ILE A 47 2.60 25.96 -9.22
C ILE A 47 3.71 26.35 -8.24
N GLY A 48 4.98 26.30 -8.66
CA GLY A 48 6.14 26.73 -7.87
C GLY A 48 6.70 25.64 -6.93
N VAL A 49 6.38 24.37 -7.17
CA VAL A 49 6.86 23.23 -6.38
C VAL A 49 7.92 22.46 -7.18
N ASP A 50 9.04 22.13 -6.56
CA ASP A 50 10.10 21.30 -7.16
C ASP A 50 9.77 19.80 -7.03
N PRO A 51 9.50 19.08 -8.14
CA PRO A 51 9.11 17.67 -8.11
C PRO A 51 10.29 16.70 -8.15
N THR A 52 11.54 17.15 -8.00
CA THR A 52 12.72 16.32 -8.28
C THR A 52 13.21 15.47 -7.11
N ARG A 53 12.70 15.72 -5.89
CA ARG A 53 13.17 15.07 -4.66
C ARG A 53 12.05 14.35 -3.90
N PRO A 54 12.33 13.22 -3.22
CA PRO A 54 11.42 12.64 -2.24
C PRO A 54 10.98 13.66 -1.18
N GLY A 55 9.82 13.44 -0.55
CA GLY A 55 9.31 14.34 0.48
C GLY A 55 8.83 15.70 -0.05
N ILE A 56 8.42 15.78 -1.33
CA ILE A 56 7.88 17.02 -1.92
C ILE A 56 6.76 17.61 -1.06
N HIS A 57 5.92 16.74 -0.46
CA HIS A 57 4.78 17.16 0.34
C HIS A 57 5.14 17.92 1.63
N ASP A 58 6.41 17.88 2.05
CA ASP A 58 6.89 18.59 3.25
C ASP A 58 7.57 19.93 2.94
N THR A 59 7.72 20.30 1.66
CA THR A 59 8.38 21.57 1.34
C THR A 59 7.43 22.75 1.62
N PRO A 60 7.95 23.91 2.05
CA PRO A 60 7.12 25.09 2.29
C PRO A 60 6.29 25.50 1.06
N GLU A 61 6.86 25.31 -0.14
CA GLU A 61 6.18 25.61 -1.39
C GLU A 61 4.98 24.69 -1.61
N PHE A 62 5.13 23.39 -1.33
CA PHE A 62 4.02 22.44 -1.44
C PHE A 62 2.93 22.73 -0.41
N LEU A 63 3.29 22.93 0.86
CA LEU A 63 2.31 23.20 1.92
C LEU A 63 1.48 24.46 1.62
N HIS A 64 2.10 25.49 1.03
CA HIS A 64 1.39 26.68 0.56
C HIS A 64 0.51 26.42 -0.66
N ALA A 65 0.95 25.55 -1.58
CA ALA A 65 0.20 25.19 -2.77
C ALA A 65 -0.99 24.26 -2.48
N GLU A 66 -0.87 23.32 -1.55
CA GLU A 66 -1.92 22.36 -1.18
C GLU A 66 -3.20 23.07 -0.71
N ALA A 67 -3.06 24.19 0.02
CA ALA A 67 -4.18 25.04 0.42
C ALA A 67 -5.00 25.59 -0.76
N ARG A 68 -4.41 25.65 -1.96
CA ARG A 68 -5.06 26.13 -3.20
C ARG A 68 -5.47 24.99 -4.13
N TYR A 69 -4.75 23.87 -4.06
CA TYR A 69 -4.92 22.70 -4.91
C TYR A 69 -5.16 21.46 -4.05
N PRO A 70 -6.42 21.18 -3.67
CA PRO A 70 -6.74 20.10 -2.73
C PRO A 70 -6.41 18.69 -3.27
N ASP A 71 -6.14 18.55 -4.57
CA ASP A 71 -5.71 17.30 -5.20
C ASP A 71 -4.19 17.17 -5.33
N ALA A 72 -3.39 18.13 -4.82
CA ALA A 72 -1.93 18.13 -4.95
C ALA A 72 -1.30 16.86 -4.37
N LEU A 73 -1.76 16.38 -3.21
CA LEU A 73 -1.24 15.16 -2.59
C LEU A 73 -1.52 13.91 -3.45
N ASN A 74 -2.69 13.84 -4.10
CA ASN A 74 -3.01 12.77 -5.03
C ASN A 74 -2.05 12.78 -6.24
N LYS A 75 -1.63 13.97 -6.69
CA LYS A 75 -0.63 14.11 -7.76
C LYS A 75 0.77 13.69 -7.33
N VAL A 76 1.15 13.88 -6.05
CA VAL A 76 2.41 13.35 -5.51
C VAL A 76 2.39 11.83 -5.57
N ALA A 77 1.32 11.18 -5.11
CA ALA A 77 1.18 9.72 -5.19
C ALA A 77 1.25 9.23 -6.65
N HIS A 78 0.57 9.91 -7.58
CA HIS A 78 0.63 9.57 -9.00
C HIS A 78 2.03 9.76 -9.59
N LEU A 79 2.77 10.79 -9.14
CA LEU A 79 4.16 11.01 -9.56
C LEU A 79 5.06 9.87 -9.06
N VAL A 80 4.89 9.43 -7.81
CA VAL A 80 5.61 8.25 -7.27
C VAL A 80 5.37 7.01 -8.13
N GLU A 81 4.13 6.77 -8.59
CA GLU A 81 3.85 5.63 -9.45
C GLU A 81 4.39 5.81 -10.87
N ALA A 82 4.24 6.99 -11.47
CA ALA A 82 4.63 7.24 -12.86
C ALA A 82 6.13 7.48 -13.06
N ARG A 83 6.88 7.85 -12.01
CA ARG A 83 8.30 8.20 -12.13
C ARG A 83 9.11 7.03 -12.68
N THR A 84 10.07 7.36 -13.53
CA THR A 84 11.11 6.43 -13.98
C THR A 84 12.21 6.36 -12.93
N TYR A 85 12.54 5.15 -12.49
CA TYR A 85 13.59 4.91 -11.52
C TYR A 85 14.75 4.16 -12.15
N THR A 86 15.96 4.52 -11.77
CA THR A 86 17.16 3.74 -12.09
C THR A 86 17.23 2.47 -11.24
N GLU A 87 17.91 1.44 -11.75
CA GLU A 87 18.13 0.20 -11.00
C GLU A 87 18.87 0.43 -9.67
N VAL A 88 19.79 1.39 -9.64
CA VAL A 88 20.55 1.75 -8.44
C VAL A 88 19.65 2.39 -7.39
N GLU A 89 18.78 3.33 -7.78
CA GLU A 89 17.80 3.95 -6.88
C GLU A 89 16.87 2.88 -6.28
N LEU A 90 16.33 1.98 -7.11
CA LEU A 90 15.43 0.93 -6.65
C LEU A 90 16.12 -0.05 -5.69
N ALA A 91 17.36 -0.44 -5.96
CA ALA A 91 18.12 -1.34 -5.09
C ALA A 91 18.44 -0.69 -3.73
N GLN A 92 18.79 0.60 -3.72
CA GLN A 92 19.02 1.35 -2.48
C GLN A 92 17.73 1.53 -1.68
N ALA A 93 16.64 1.90 -2.35
CA ALA A 93 15.32 2.06 -1.74
C ALA A 93 14.81 0.74 -1.15
N GLU A 94 14.97 -0.38 -1.87
CA GLU A 94 14.56 -1.70 -1.42
C GLU A 94 15.12 -2.05 -0.03
N ARG A 95 16.44 -1.87 0.15
CA ARG A 95 17.09 -2.16 1.43
C ARG A 95 16.52 -1.29 2.54
N LYS A 96 16.39 0.02 2.30
CA LYS A 96 15.83 0.99 3.25
C LYS A 96 14.40 0.62 3.66
N ILE A 97 13.57 0.30 2.66
CA ILE A 97 12.17 -0.09 2.84
C ILE A 97 12.05 -1.36 3.68
N LEU A 98 12.79 -2.41 3.36
CA LEU A 98 12.72 -3.68 4.08
C LEU A 98 13.11 -3.51 5.55
N VAL A 99 14.20 -2.78 5.83
CA VAL A 99 14.65 -2.51 7.20
C VAL A 99 13.58 -1.75 8.00
N ALA A 100 13.02 -0.67 7.42
CA ALA A 100 11.99 0.13 8.08
C ALA A 100 10.68 -0.65 8.28
N ALA A 101 10.23 -1.39 7.27
CA ALA A 101 9.01 -2.19 7.33
C ALA A 101 9.12 -3.30 8.39
N GLU A 102 10.27 -3.97 8.49
CA GLU A 102 10.54 -4.96 9.54
C GLU A 102 10.56 -4.38 10.94
N ALA A 103 11.14 -3.19 11.12
CA ALA A 103 11.13 -2.48 12.40
C ALA A 103 9.69 -2.18 12.84
N VAL A 104 8.89 -1.59 11.95
CA VAL A 104 7.50 -1.23 12.25
C VAL A 104 6.63 -2.47 12.48
N ALA A 105 6.70 -3.48 11.60
CA ALA A 105 5.89 -4.69 11.73
C ALA A 105 6.16 -5.46 13.03
N ARG A 106 7.44 -5.51 13.46
CA ARG A 106 7.82 -6.10 14.75
C ARG A 106 7.22 -5.34 15.91
N ARG A 107 7.27 -4.00 15.90
CA ARG A 107 6.69 -3.16 16.95
C ARG A 107 5.16 -3.27 16.99
N VAL A 108 4.51 -3.28 15.83
CA VAL A 108 3.04 -3.53 15.73
C VAL A 108 2.67 -4.88 16.33
N ALA A 109 3.45 -5.92 16.07
CA ALA A 109 3.22 -7.24 16.64
C ALA A 109 3.42 -7.30 18.17
N GLN A 110 4.35 -6.51 18.71
CA GLN A 110 4.62 -6.40 20.15
C GLN A 110 3.54 -5.57 20.86
N ASP A 111 3.10 -4.48 20.24
CA ASP A 111 2.04 -3.61 20.73
C ASP A 111 0.70 -4.35 20.86
N GLY A 112 0.33 -5.11 19.82
CA GLY A 112 -0.84 -5.98 19.83
C GLY A 112 -2.20 -5.26 19.81
N ARG A 113 -2.25 -3.92 19.88
CA ARG A 113 -3.50 -3.17 19.72
C ARG A 113 -4.03 -3.34 18.29
N PRO A 114 -5.34 -3.57 18.11
CA PRO A 114 -5.96 -3.59 16.78
C PRO A 114 -6.03 -2.16 16.21
N GLY A 115 -6.21 -2.05 14.88
CA GLY A 115 -6.49 -0.77 14.22
C GLY A 115 -5.27 0.15 14.06
N LEU A 116 -4.06 -0.35 14.25
CA LEU A 116 -2.81 0.41 14.07
C LEU A 116 -2.44 0.68 12.61
N CYS A 117 -3.23 0.25 11.62
CA CYS A 117 -2.86 0.35 10.20
C CYS A 117 -2.54 1.80 9.77
N VAL A 118 -3.35 2.77 10.21
CA VAL A 118 -3.13 4.20 9.90
C VAL A 118 -1.84 4.71 10.55
N VAL A 119 -1.66 4.45 11.84
CA VAL A 119 -0.47 4.89 12.59
C VAL A 119 0.79 4.24 12.01
N ALA A 120 0.80 2.91 11.88
CA ALA A 120 1.96 2.17 11.40
C ALA A 120 2.35 2.52 9.96
N SER A 121 1.37 2.69 9.06
CA SER A 121 1.66 3.11 7.67
C SER A 121 2.21 4.53 7.63
N GLY A 122 1.65 5.43 8.44
CA GLY A 122 2.15 6.79 8.52
C GLY A 122 3.55 6.89 9.14
N VAL A 123 3.83 6.13 10.20
CA VAL A 123 5.17 6.01 10.80
C VAL A 123 6.16 5.46 9.80
N LEU A 124 5.81 4.38 9.08
CA LEU A 124 6.65 3.83 8.03
C LEU A 124 6.95 4.87 6.95
N SER A 125 5.92 5.55 6.44
CA SER A 125 6.06 6.60 5.42
C SER A 125 6.99 7.73 5.87
N ARG A 126 6.89 8.17 7.13
CA ARG A 126 7.78 9.23 7.67
C ARG A 126 9.21 8.75 7.87
N MET A 127 9.43 7.49 8.23
CA MET A 127 10.77 6.90 8.20
C MET A 127 11.34 6.85 6.77
N LEU A 128 10.51 6.56 5.77
CA LEU A 128 10.94 6.55 4.37
C LEU A 128 11.26 7.96 3.86
N ASP A 129 10.53 8.98 4.29
CA ASP A 129 10.84 10.38 3.99
C ASP A 129 12.23 10.77 4.53
N GLU A 130 12.53 10.46 5.80
CA GLU A 130 13.86 10.69 6.42
C GLU A 130 14.99 9.89 5.72
N LEU A 131 14.64 8.76 5.09
CA LEU A 131 15.57 7.93 4.31
C LEU A 131 15.67 8.35 2.85
N GLU A 132 15.03 9.45 2.44
CA GLU A 132 14.98 9.95 1.06
C GLU A 132 14.44 8.89 0.08
N VAL A 133 13.39 8.18 0.48
CA VAL A 133 12.70 7.18 -0.36
C VAL A 133 11.37 7.73 -0.84
N TRP A 134 11.16 7.73 -2.16
CA TRP A 134 9.87 8.05 -2.75
C TRP A 134 8.78 7.11 -2.23
N ASN A 135 7.75 7.67 -1.61
CA ASN A 135 6.66 6.90 -1.05
C ASN A 135 5.38 7.74 -0.98
N TYR A 136 4.26 7.07 -0.74
CA TYR A 136 3.04 7.70 -0.26
C TYR A 136 2.25 6.73 0.64
N THR A 137 1.45 7.27 1.55
CA THR A 137 0.49 6.48 2.34
C THR A 137 -0.89 6.52 1.68
N ALA A 138 -1.57 5.39 1.68
CA ALA A 138 -2.91 5.26 1.13
C ALA A 138 -3.87 4.67 2.14
N LYS A 139 -5.09 5.19 2.16
CA LYS A 139 -6.24 4.45 2.66
C LYS A 139 -6.66 3.46 1.59
N SER A 140 -6.90 2.23 2.00
CA SER A 140 -7.26 1.14 1.10
C SER A 140 -8.50 0.43 1.62
N ASN A 141 -9.35 -0.06 0.72
CA ASN A 141 -10.14 -1.24 1.07
C ASN A 141 -9.22 -2.47 1.03
N LEU A 142 -9.56 -3.52 1.78
CA LEU A 142 -8.80 -4.76 1.78
C LEU A 142 -9.76 -5.94 1.63
N THR A 143 -9.48 -6.80 0.65
CA THR A 143 -10.10 -8.12 0.52
C THR A 143 -9.06 -9.19 0.81
N VAL A 144 -9.32 -10.03 1.80
CA VAL A 144 -8.46 -11.17 2.15
C VAL A 144 -9.15 -12.46 1.74
N THR A 145 -8.58 -13.15 0.77
CA THR A 145 -9.02 -14.49 0.37
C THR A 145 -8.14 -15.51 1.06
N PHE A 146 -8.76 -16.35 1.89
CA PHE A 146 -8.10 -17.42 2.61
C PHE A 146 -8.21 -18.76 1.86
N PRO A 147 -7.34 -19.72 2.19
CA PRO A 147 -7.57 -21.12 1.87
C PRO A 147 -8.89 -21.60 2.49
N SER A 148 -9.56 -22.52 1.80
CA SER A 148 -10.91 -22.99 2.18
C SER A 148 -10.99 -23.66 3.55
N GLU A 149 -9.86 -24.20 4.02
CA GLU A 149 -9.66 -24.81 5.33
C GLU A 149 -9.62 -23.78 6.47
N ILE A 150 -9.32 -22.51 6.16
CA ILE A 150 -9.33 -21.40 7.12
C ILE A 150 -10.64 -20.64 7.04
N SER A 151 -11.07 -20.29 5.82
CA SER A 151 -12.37 -19.66 5.59
C SER A 151 -12.89 -19.93 4.18
N ARG A 152 -14.18 -20.26 4.08
CA ARG A 152 -14.87 -20.41 2.78
C ARG A 152 -15.25 -19.08 2.15
N SER A 153 -15.27 -18.01 2.93
CA SER A 153 -15.65 -16.66 2.48
C SER A 153 -14.47 -15.71 2.67
N PRO A 154 -14.24 -14.77 1.72
CA PRO A 154 -13.25 -13.72 1.94
C PRO A 154 -13.62 -12.84 3.13
N ARG A 155 -12.60 -12.24 3.75
CA ARG A 155 -12.77 -11.16 4.73
C ARG A 155 -12.61 -9.83 4.03
N TYR A 156 -13.50 -8.89 4.35
CA TYR A 156 -13.51 -7.56 3.76
C TYR A 156 -13.32 -6.48 4.81
N PHE A 157 -12.55 -5.46 4.45
CA PHE A 157 -12.43 -4.20 5.18
C PHE A 157 -12.99 -3.11 4.27
N TYR A 158 -14.24 -2.73 4.52
CA TYR A 158 -15.03 -1.86 3.64
C TYR A 158 -14.72 -0.38 3.84
N SER A 159 -14.59 0.37 2.75
CA SER A 159 -14.35 1.83 2.78
C SER A 159 -15.62 2.64 3.01
N VAL A 160 -16.80 2.06 2.79
CA VAL A 160 -18.10 2.66 3.05
C VAL A 160 -18.88 1.68 3.93
N ASP A 161 -19.10 2.06 5.18
CA ASP A 161 -19.83 1.24 6.14
C ASP A 161 -20.58 2.18 7.11
N SER A 162 -21.40 1.59 7.98
CA SER A 162 -22.33 2.24 8.90
C SER A 162 -21.70 2.73 10.21
N GLY A 163 -20.44 2.36 10.48
CA GLY A 163 -19.66 2.84 11.63
C GLY A 163 -18.78 4.05 11.34
N ASP A 164 -18.33 4.72 12.39
CA ASP A 164 -17.33 5.80 12.32
C ASP A 164 -15.92 5.20 12.44
N PHE A 165 -15.22 5.08 11.31
CA PHE A 165 -13.82 4.66 11.27
C PHE A 165 -13.01 5.56 10.34
N ALA A 166 -11.77 5.85 10.74
CA ALA A 166 -10.90 6.78 10.00
C ALA A 166 -10.46 6.23 8.63
N ALA A 167 -10.27 4.91 8.52
CA ALA A 167 -9.95 4.20 7.30
C ALA A 167 -10.32 2.72 7.45
N ALA A 168 -10.70 2.07 6.36
CA ALA A 168 -10.93 0.63 6.35
C ALA A 168 -9.61 -0.14 6.57
N HIS A 169 -8.58 0.32 5.89
CA HIS A 169 -7.20 -0.13 6.02
C HIS A 169 -6.25 0.97 5.54
N ALA A 170 -4.97 0.86 5.87
CA ALA A 170 -3.93 1.75 5.36
C ALA A 170 -2.66 0.98 4.99
N VAL A 171 -2.00 1.44 3.93
CA VAL A 171 -0.78 0.84 3.38
C VAL A 171 0.18 1.92 2.91
N VAL A 172 1.44 1.54 2.70
CA VAL A 172 2.45 2.38 2.05
C VAL A 172 2.74 1.84 0.65
N VAL A 173 2.95 2.73 -0.31
CA VAL A 173 3.51 2.39 -1.61
C VAL A 173 4.85 3.09 -1.73
N ALA A 174 5.91 2.33 -1.99
CA ALA A 174 7.27 2.84 -2.13
C ALA A 174 8.07 1.96 -3.09
N PRO A 175 8.47 2.46 -4.27
CA PRO A 175 9.23 1.68 -5.24
C PRO A 175 10.52 1.08 -4.62
N PRO A 176 10.84 -0.21 -4.86
CA PRO A 176 10.23 -1.08 -5.89
C PRO A 176 9.00 -1.87 -5.44
N PHE A 177 8.43 -1.62 -4.26
CA PHE A 177 7.24 -2.33 -3.78
C PHE A 177 5.95 -1.60 -4.16
N VAL A 178 5.04 -2.30 -4.83
CA VAL A 178 3.74 -1.75 -5.26
C VAL A 178 2.74 -1.64 -4.11
N VAL A 179 3.01 -2.31 -3.00
CA VAL A 179 2.30 -2.20 -1.73
C VAL A 179 3.21 -2.73 -0.62
N ILE A 180 3.14 -2.11 0.55
CA ILE A 180 3.79 -2.51 1.78
C ILE A 180 2.75 -2.37 2.89
N ASP A 181 2.40 -3.50 3.49
CA ASP A 181 1.41 -3.59 4.55
C ASP A 181 2.03 -4.31 5.74
N VAL A 182 2.39 -3.51 6.75
CA VAL A 182 3.04 -3.94 7.98
C VAL A 182 2.04 -4.31 9.08
N THR A 183 0.75 -4.35 8.76
CA THR A 183 -0.32 -4.54 9.77
C THR A 183 -1.35 -5.58 9.36
N VAL A 184 -1.26 -6.17 8.16
CA VAL A 184 -2.23 -7.13 7.65
C VAL A 184 -2.52 -8.25 8.64
N ARG A 185 -1.50 -8.83 9.27
CA ARG A 185 -1.65 -9.92 10.25
C ARG A 185 -2.37 -9.47 11.55
N GLN A 186 -2.26 -8.20 11.92
CA GLN A 186 -2.76 -7.63 13.18
C GLN A 186 -4.11 -6.93 13.05
N GLN A 187 -4.80 -7.10 11.92
CA GLN A 187 -6.18 -6.62 11.78
C GLN A 187 -7.18 -7.47 12.58
N SER A 188 -8.38 -6.93 12.79
CA SER A 188 -9.47 -7.61 13.49
C SER A 188 -10.05 -8.75 12.63
N TYR A 189 -9.60 -9.97 12.89
CA TYR A 189 -10.10 -11.20 12.28
C TYR A 189 -11.07 -11.94 13.21
N GLU A 190 -11.96 -12.74 12.62
CA GLU A 190 -12.95 -13.54 13.35
C GLU A 190 -12.30 -14.70 14.12
N THR A 191 -11.17 -15.21 13.62
CA THR A 191 -10.44 -16.33 14.24
C THR A 191 -8.95 -16.05 14.26
N ALA A 192 -8.25 -16.63 15.23
CA ALA A 192 -6.79 -16.55 15.31
C ALA A 192 -6.10 -17.18 14.08
N ALA A 193 -6.69 -18.24 13.50
CA ALA A 193 -6.15 -18.92 12.32
C ALA A 193 -6.06 -18.01 11.09
N MET A 194 -7.04 -17.11 10.91
CA MET A 194 -7.00 -16.11 9.84
C MET A 194 -5.80 -15.17 9.98
N GLY A 195 -5.57 -14.61 11.17
CA GLY A 195 -4.41 -13.75 11.41
C GLY A 195 -3.09 -14.52 11.23
N GLN A 196 -2.98 -15.72 11.78
CA GLN A 196 -1.77 -16.56 11.71
C GLN A 196 -1.36 -16.95 10.29
N TYR A 197 -2.33 -17.11 9.38
CA TYR A 197 -2.08 -17.39 7.97
C TYR A 197 -1.39 -16.24 7.23
N LEU A 198 -1.67 -15.00 7.63
CA LEU A 198 -1.18 -13.82 6.93
C LEU A 198 0.28 -13.55 7.25
N PRO A 199 1.08 -12.99 6.34
CA PRO A 199 2.46 -12.63 6.63
C PRO A 199 2.52 -11.44 7.60
N ALA A 200 3.63 -11.29 8.33
CA ALA A 200 3.84 -10.11 9.18
C ALA A 200 3.95 -8.81 8.35
N ILE A 201 4.48 -8.94 7.14
CA ILE A 201 4.55 -7.87 6.14
C ILE A 201 4.02 -8.45 4.84
N ALA A 202 2.96 -7.88 4.29
CA ALA A 202 2.57 -8.15 2.92
C ALA A 202 3.22 -7.09 2.02
N SER A 203 4.19 -7.51 1.21
CA SER A 203 4.80 -6.66 0.19
C SER A 203 5.05 -7.43 -1.09
N THR A 204 4.98 -6.75 -2.24
CA THR A 204 5.30 -7.33 -3.54
C THR A 204 5.89 -6.27 -4.46
N LYS A 205 6.81 -6.68 -5.34
CA LYS A 205 7.29 -5.87 -6.46
C LYS A 205 6.50 -6.13 -7.73
N ASP A 206 5.85 -7.29 -7.82
CA ASP A 206 5.07 -7.67 -8.99
C ASP A 206 3.70 -7.00 -8.93
N TYR A 207 3.44 -6.10 -9.86
CA TYR A 207 2.12 -5.50 -10.04
C TYR A 207 1.17 -6.51 -10.68
N LYS A 208 0.11 -6.85 -9.96
CA LYS A 208 -1.03 -7.62 -10.48
C LYS A 208 -2.27 -6.75 -10.38
N PRO A 209 -2.89 -6.34 -11.52
CA PRO A 209 -4.13 -5.59 -11.50
C PRO A 209 -5.19 -6.33 -10.70
N TYR A 210 -5.92 -5.58 -9.87
CA TYR A 210 -7.08 -6.06 -9.15
C TYR A 210 -8.27 -5.18 -9.52
N GLN A 211 -9.45 -5.77 -9.68
CA GLN A 211 -10.66 -4.98 -9.91
C GLN A 211 -11.53 -5.04 -8.66
N VAL A 212 -11.55 -3.92 -7.94
CA VAL A 212 -12.43 -3.78 -6.78
C VAL A 212 -13.86 -3.58 -7.28
N THR A 213 -14.80 -4.31 -6.70
CA THR A 213 -16.23 -4.15 -6.98
C THR A 213 -16.92 -3.28 -5.93
N ALA A 214 -18.10 -2.74 -6.25
CA ALA A 214 -18.88 -1.97 -5.29
C ALA A 214 -19.21 -2.78 -4.02
N ASP A 215 -19.43 -4.08 -4.15
CA ASP A 215 -19.68 -5.02 -3.05
C ASP A 215 -18.46 -5.22 -2.14
N GLN A 216 -17.26 -4.92 -2.62
CA GLN A 216 -16.01 -4.96 -1.84
C GLN A 216 -15.63 -3.60 -1.24
N LEU A 217 -16.29 -2.53 -1.66
CA LEU A 217 -16.13 -1.19 -1.09
C LEU A 217 -17.17 -0.90 -0.02
N ILE A 218 -18.39 -1.42 -0.19
CA ILE A 218 -19.55 -1.07 0.62
C ILE A 218 -20.02 -2.28 1.43
N SER A 219 -20.14 -2.11 2.74
CA SER A 219 -20.59 -3.17 3.65
C SER A 219 -21.99 -3.69 3.30
N PRO A 220 -22.30 -4.96 3.61
CA PRO A 220 -23.64 -5.53 3.41
C PRO A 220 -24.74 -4.68 4.03
N GLU A 221 -24.56 -4.24 5.27
CA GLU A 221 -25.53 -3.44 6.03
C GLU A 221 -25.81 -2.10 5.34
N PHE A 222 -24.77 -1.45 4.81
CA PHE A 222 -24.94 -0.21 4.07
C PHE A 222 -25.61 -0.45 2.71
N ARG A 223 -25.28 -1.54 2.01
CA ARG A 223 -25.95 -1.92 0.74
C ARG A 223 -27.44 -2.19 0.95
N GLU A 224 -27.82 -2.86 2.03
CA GLU A 224 -29.24 -3.05 2.40
C GLU A 224 -29.93 -1.69 2.63
N ASN A 225 -29.25 -0.75 3.29
CA ASN A 225 -29.77 0.61 3.47
C ASN A 225 -29.99 1.34 2.14
N LEU A 226 -29.04 1.23 1.21
CA LEU A 226 -29.15 1.81 -0.14
C LEU A 226 -30.32 1.19 -0.91
N GLN A 227 -30.50 -0.14 -0.80
CA GLN A 227 -31.60 -0.85 -1.44
C GLN A 227 -32.96 -0.36 -0.93
N MET A 228 -33.12 -0.16 0.37
CA MET A 228 -34.34 0.43 0.95
C MET A 228 -34.64 1.83 0.41
N ARG A 229 -33.60 2.59 0.05
CA ARG A 229 -33.70 3.92 -0.59
C ARG A 229 -33.80 3.87 -2.11
N ARG A 230 -33.89 2.68 -2.71
CA ARG A 230 -33.90 2.44 -4.17
C ARG A 230 -32.71 3.05 -4.89
N LEU A 231 -31.55 3.08 -4.23
CA LEU A 231 -30.29 3.56 -4.80
C LEU A 231 -29.34 2.36 -4.99
N SER A 232 -28.73 2.22 -6.17
CA SER A 232 -27.72 1.17 -6.38
C SER A 232 -26.38 1.58 -5.76
N PRO A 233 -25.53 0.61 -5.36
CA PRO A 233 -24.18 0.86 -4.89
C PRO A 233 -23.36 1.74 -5.85
N ASP A 234 -23.37 1.43 -7.15
CA ASP A 234 -22.63 2.20 -8.16
C ASP A 234 -23.13 3.65 -8.31
N ALA A 235 -24.45 3.84 -8.27
CA ALA A 235 -25.05 5.18 -8.33
C ALA A 235 -24.67 6.00 -7.09
N TYR A 236 -24.66 5.38 -5.91
CA TYR A 236 -24.21 6.01 -4.68
C TYR A 236 -22.73 6.43 -4.78
N LEU A 237 -21.83 5.53 -5.19
CA LEU A 237 -20.40 5.84 -5.32
C LEU A 237 -20.16 6.97 -6.32
N THR A 238 -20.82 6.92 -7.47
CA THR A 238 -20.71 7.96 -8.52
C THR A 238 -21.18 9.33 -8.01
N GLN A 239 -22.31 9.37 -7.27
CA GLN A 239 -22.88 10.62 -6.80
C GLN A 239 -22.16 11.18 -5.57
N ARG A 240 -21.71 10.32 -4.65
CA ARG A 240 -21.25 10.72 -3.30
C ARG A 240 -19.76 10.59 -3.09
N LYS A 241 -19.06 9.83 -3.93
CA LYS A 241 -17.63 9.57 -3.83
C LYS A 241 -16.90 9.74 -5.19
N PRO A 242 -17.21 10.78 -6.00
CA PRO A 242 -16.59 10.93 -7.32
C PRO A 242 -15.07 11.09 -7.25
N GLU A 243 -14.56 11.78 -6.24
CA GLU A 243 -13.11 11.99 -6.03
C GLU A 243 -12.37 10.68 -5.74
N MET A 244 -12.98 9.79 -4.94
CA MET A 244 -12.44 8.45 -4.69
C MET A 244 -12.40 7.64 -5.98
N LEU A 245 -13.47 7.67 -6.79
CA LEU A 245 -13.50 6.97 -8.07
C LEU A 245 -12.51 7.54 -9.09
N GLU A 246 -12.28 8.86 -9.06
CA GLU A 246 -11.25 9.50 -9.88
C GLU A 246 -9.86 9.03 -9.45
N LEU A 247 -9.57 9.04 -8.14
CA LEU A 247 -8.31 8.57 -7.60
C LEU A 247 -8.03 7.12 -7.99
N MET A 248 -9.01 6.23 -7.85
CA MET A 248 -8.88 4.81 -8.20
C MET A 248 -8.56 4.56 -9.68
N ARG A 249 -8.85 5.53 -10.57
CA ARG A 249 -8.45 5.45 -11.99
C ARG A 249 -6.97 5.78 -12.20
N HIS A 250 -6.43 6.71 -11.41
CA HIS A 250 -5.02 7.12 -11.49
C HIS A 250 -4.10 6.23 -10.66
N LEU A 251 -4.61 5.69 -9.54
CA LEU A 251 -3.90 4.78 -8.64
C LEU A 251 -4.60 3.42 -8.66
N PRO A 252 -4.25 2.53 -9.60
CA PRO A 252 -5.03 1.33 -9.84
C PRO A 252 -4.91 0.34 -8.66
N SER A 253 -5.97 -0.42 -8.46
CA SER A 253 -6.03 -1.46 -7.45
C SER A 253 -5.06 -2.61 -7.78
N ARG A 254 -4.57 -3.30 -6.76
CA ARG A 254 -3.47 -4.27 -6.86
C ARG A 254 -3.65 -5.48 -5.96
N GLN A 255 -3.05 -6.61 -6.36
CA GLN A 255 -3.15 -7.86 -5.62
C GLN A 255 -1.78 -8.39 -5.18
N VAL A 256 -1.68 -8.84 -3.93
CA VAL A 256 -0.58 -9.66 -3.42
C VAL A 256 -1.03 -11.13 -3.42
N SER A 257 -0.19 -12.01 -3.95
CA SER A 257 -0.45 -13.46 -3.94
C SER A 257 0.14 -14.09 -2.68
N LEU A 258 -0.62 -14.98 -2.05
CA LEU A 258 -0.20 -15.82 -0.93
C LEU A 258 -0.20 -17.30 -1.38
N GLU A 259 0.34 -18.20 -0.57
CA GLU A 259 0.55 -19.61 -0.94
C GLU A 259 -0.74 -20.33 -1.39
N ASN A 260 -1.90 -19.99 -0.82
CA ASN A 260 -3.20 -20.49 -1.27
C ASN A 260 -4.31 -19.43 -1.05
N GLY A 261 -3.98 -18.17 -1.31
CA GLY A 261 -4.88 -17.05 -1.08
C GLY A 261 -4.36 -15.76 -1.68
N SER A 262 -5.00 -14.64 -1.33
CA SER A 262 -4.63 -13.34 -1.89
C SER A 262 -5.10 -12.18 -1.03
N LEU A 263 -4.43 -11.05 -1.24
CA LEU A 263 -4.80 -9.76 -0.67
C LEU A 263 -5.09 -8.81 -1.82
N GLY A 264 -6.33 -8.32 -1.93
CA GLY A 264 -6.74 -7.31 -2.89
C GLY A 264 -6.82 -5.95 -2.22
N TYR A 265 -6.05 -4.98 -2.73
CA TYR A 265 -5.97 -3.60 -2.23
C TYR A 265 -6.53 -2.62 -3.26
N GLY A 266 -7.54 -1.86 -2.89
CA GLY A 266 -8.00 -0.72 -3.66
C GLY A 266 -7.69 0.60 -2.98
N ILE A 267 -6.89 1.42 -3.64
CA ILE A 267 -6.46 2.73 -3.15
C ILE A 267 -7.63 3.71 -3.28
N VAL A 268 -8.26 4.05 -2.14
CA VAL A 268 -9.47 4.88 -2.09
C VAL A 268 -9.20 6.32 -1.66
N ALA A 269 -8.07 6.58 -1.00
CA ALA A 269 -7.60 7.93 -0.68
C ALA A 269 -6.08 7.92 -0.50
N VAL A 270 -5.42 9.04 -0.80
CA VAL A 270 -4.04 9.30 -0.37
C VAL A 270 -4.10 10.10 0.92
N THR A 271 -3.23 9.76 1.86
CA THR A 271 -3.12 10.44 3.15
C THR A 271 -1.67 10.38 3.63
N GLY A 272 -1.35 11.05 4.73
CA GLY A 272 0.00 11.11 5.27
C GLY A 272 0.06 12.08 6.42
N TYR A 273 1.14 12.03 7.20
CA TYR A 273 1.11 12.69 8.50
C TYR A 273 1.24 14.21 8.57
N GLN A 274 1.62 15.04 7.61
CA GLN A 274 2.02 16.45 7.85
C GLN A 274 3.17 16.66 8.85
N GLU A 275 3.10 16.16 10.09
CA GLU A 275 4.22 16.22 11.03
C GLU A 275 5.43 15.41 10.51
N ARG A 276 6.62 15.94 10.74
CA ARG A 276 7.87 15.21 10.51
C ARG A 276 8.04 14.10 11.53
N LEU A 277 8.92 13.14 11.23
CA LEU A 277 9.14 11.98 12.10
C LEU A 277 9.50 12.37 13.55
N SER A 278 10.32 13.41 13.71
CA SER A 278 10.74 13.94 15.02
C SER A 278 9.64 14.70 15.78
N GLU A 279 8.61 15.15 15.07
CA GLU A 279 7.46 15.90 15.59
C GLU A 279 6.29 14.98 15.95
N MET A 280 6.27 13.75 15.42
CA MET A 280 5.29 12.73 15.77
C MET A 280 5.47 12.26 17.22
N GLN A 281 4.77 12.92 18.14
CA GLN A 281 4.85 12.66 19.58
C GLN A 281 3.47 12.32 20.16
N GLY A 282 3.47 11.58 21.27
CA GLY A 282 2.26 11.28 22.04
C GLY A 282 1.86 9.80 22.02
N GLU A 283 1.03 9.42 22.98
CA GLU A 283 0.67 8.02 23.23
C GLU A 283 -0.10 7.37 22.07
N PHE A 284 -0.88 8.15 21.32
CA PHE A 284 -1.70 7.65 20.22
C PHE A 284 -0.91 7.32 18.95
N ILE A 285 0.30 7.88 18.81
CA ILE A 285 1.18 7.67 17.65
C ILE A 285 2.35 6.73 17.98
N SER A 286 2.59 6.50 19.26
CA SER A 286 3.56 5.50 19.73
C SER A 286 3.11 4.08 19.41
N ILE A 287 4.09 3.23 19.09
CA ILE A 287 3.91 1.80 18.85
C ILE A 287 4.81 1.05 19.83
N ASP A 288 4.24 0.14 20.62
CA ASP A 288 4.95 -0.60 21.68
C ASP A 288 5.62 0.35 22.69
N GLY A 289 4.91 1.45 23.03
CA GLY A 289 5.39 2.47 23.96
C GLY A 289 6.52 3.36 23.43
N LEU A 290 6.99 3.15 22.20
CA LEU A 290 8.04 3.95 21.57
C LEU A 290 7.48 4.97 20.60
N THR A 291 8.06 6.17 20.59
CA THR A 291 7.75 7.16 19.57
C THR A 291 8.30 6.72 18.21
N PRO A 292 7.75 7.24 17.09
CA PRO A 292 8.26 6.98 15.75
C PRO A 292 9.77 7.26 15.60
N GLN A 293 10.25 8.38 16.16
CA GLN A 293 11.68 8.72 16.19
C GLN A 293 12.51 7.68 16.94
N GLN A 294 12.03 7.20 18.10
CA GLN A 294 12.73 6.17 18.88
C GLN A 294 12.84 4.85 18.11
N ILE A 295 11.77 4.42 17.43
CA ILE A 295 11.80 3.22 16.57
C ILE A 295 12.83 3.43 15.45
N PHE A 296 12.86 4.61 14.83
CA PHE A 296 13.80 4.89 13.75
C PHE A 296 15.27 4.82 14.20
N GLU A 297 15.59 5.46 15.32
CA GLU A 297 16.95 5.49 15.87
C GLU A 297 17.40 4.13 16.41
N GLN A 298 16.51 3.36 17.04
CA GLN A 298 16.85 2.10 17.70
C GLN A 298 16.78 0.89 16.75
N ASP A 299 15.82 0.88 15.83
CA ASP A 299 15.48 -0.30 15.03
C ASP A 299 15.81 -0.17 13.54
N VAL A 300 15.94 1.06 13.01
CA VAL A 300 16.16 1.29 11.58
C VAL A 300 17.61 1.69 11.29
N LEU A 301 18.07 2.83 11.81
CA LEU A 301 19.42 3.34 11.52
C LEU A 301 20.56 2.35 11.80
N PRO A 302 20.56 1.55 12.89
CA PRO A 302 21.65 0.61 13.17
C PRO A 302 21.76 -0.55 12.16
N ARG A 303 20.76 -0.73 11.28
CA ARG A 303 20.70 -1.82 10.29
C ARG A 303 20.92 -1.32 8.86
N LEU A 304 21.05 -0.01 8.66
CA LEU A 304 21.40 0.65 7.40
C LEU A 304 22.91 0.88 7.30
#